data_AF-A0A2Z6G985-F1
#
_entry.id   AF-A0A2Z6G985-F1
#
_cell.length_a   1.000
_cell.length_b   1.000
_cell.length_c   1.000
_cell.angle_alpha   90.00
_cell.angle_beta   90.00
_cell.angle_gamma   90.00
#
_symmetry.space_group_name_H-M   'P 1'
#
loop_
_entity.id
_entity.type
_entity.pdbx_description
1 polymer ?
#
loop_
_entity_poly.entity_id
_entity_poly.type
_entity_poly.pdbx_seq_one_letter_code
_entity_poly.pdbx_strand_id
1 'polypeptide(L)'
;MKIARFAPLQRGFTLIELIAVLVILGVLAALVLPRASVERSDVDARVFYDQVISSLRYAQRAAVTQQRFVCVAFTQTNTQTQLVYSFGDSNLCGTNLPAPDNALAQYSVSTPASDAPLGSSPLARFSVSPTPFYFSKEGSSSYVGSLNICGVDVESNATNGACRTLCIAPETGLIYPLPTGASAC
;
A
#
# COMPACT_ATOMS: atom_id res chain seq x y z
N MET A 1 66.18 28.32 17.81
CA MET A 1 65.25 27.24 17.41
C MET A 1 64.67 26.54 18.64
N LYS A 2 63.40 26.78 18.97
CA LYS A 2 62.52 25.76 19.58
C LYS A 2 61.07 26.27 19.54
N ILE A 3 60.28 25.73 18.61
CA ILE A 3 58.83 25.97 18.52
C ILE A 3 58.18 24.95 19.44
N ALA A 4 57.55 25.40 20.53
CA ALA A 4 56.78 24.53 21.42
C ALA A 4 55.49 24.12 20.71
N ARG A 5 55.34 22.83 20.39
CA ARG A 5 54.11 22.26 19.84
C ARG A 5 53.15 21.96 21.00
N PHE A 6 51.97 22.58 20.99
CA PHE A 6 50.86 22.20 21.87
C PHE A 6 50.29 20.84 21.41
N ALA A 7 50.44 19.81 22.22
CA ALA A 7 49.70 18.56 22.07
C ALA A 7 48.30 18.75 22.69
N PRO A 8 47.21 18.37 22.00
CA PRO A 8 45.87 18.46 22.58
C PRO A 8 45.73 17.43 23.71
N LEU A 9 45.39 17.88 24.92
CA LEU A 9 44.99 16.98 26.00
C LEU A 9 43.70 16.27 25.60
N GLN A 10 43.75 14.96 25.57
CA GLN A 10 42.60 14.09 25.38
C GLN A 10 41.66 14.29 26.57
N ARG A 11 40.63 15.13 26.42
CA ARG A 11 39.59 15.32 27.45
C ARG A 11 38.72 14.06 27.48
N GLY A 12 38.81 13.30 28.56
CA GLY A 12 37.85 12.24 28.86
C GLY A 12 36.50 12.85 29.23
N PHE A 13 35.41 12.18 28.85
CA PHE A 13 34.07 12.51 29.30
C PHE A 13 33.96 12.31 30.81
N THR A 14 33.30 13.24 31.49
CA THR A 14 33.04 13.10 32.93
C THR A 14 31.89 12.12 33.16
N LEU A 15 31.87 11.44 34.32
CA LEU A 15 30.79 10.51 34.69
C LEU A 15 29.42 11.21 34.63
N ILE A 16 29.36 12.45 35.12
CA ILE A 16 28.12 13.24 35.12
C ILE A 16 27.65 13.59 33.70
N GLU A 17 28.57 13.86 32.78
CA GLU A 17 28.25 14.14 31.38
C GLU A 17 27.69 12.90 30.68
N LEU A 18 28.23 11.71 30.97
CA LEU A 18 27.70 10.45 30.45
C LEU A 18 26.28 10.17 30.97
N ILE A 19 26.01 10.42 32.26
CA ILE A 19 24.66 10.29 32.82
C ILE A 19 23.69 11.28 32.14
N ALA A 20 24.10 12.54 31.97
CA ALA A 20 23.27 13.53 31.30
C ALA A 20 22.92 13.12 29.86
N VAL A 21 23.89 12.59 29.09
CA VAL A 21 23.65 12.08 27.73
C VAL A 21 22.69 10.90 27.73
N LEU A 22 22.83 9.93 28.66
CA LEU A 22 21.91 8.79 28.75
C LEU A 22 20.49 9.20 29.11
N VAL A 23 20.31 10.18 30.00
CA VAL A 23 18.99 10.71 30.35
C VAL A 23 18.36 11.40 29.14
N ILE A 24 19.12 12.23 28.42
CA ILE A 24 18.64 12.90 27.20
C ILE A 24 18.26 11.86 26.13
N LEU A 25 19.10 10.84 25.92
CA LEU A 25 18.80 9.76 24.98
C LEU A 25 17.54 8.97 25.40
N GLY A 26 17.33 8.73 26.70
CA GLY A 26 16.13 8.07 27.21
C GLY A 26 14.86 8.88 26.96
N VAL A 27 14.90 10.19 27.21
CA VAL A 27 13.77 11.09 26.93
C VAL A 27 13.48 11.17 25.43
N LEU A 28 14.53 11.31 24.60
CA LEU A 28 14.37 11.33 23.15
C LEU A 28 13.79 10.01 22.61
N ALA A 29 14.26 8.87 23.12
CA ALA A 29 13.73 7.56 22.75
C ALA A 29 12.23 7.45 23.10
N ALA A 30 11.83 7.89 24.29
CA ALA A 30 10.44 7.86 24.73
C ALA A 30 9.50 8.72 23.84
N LEU A 31 10.01 9.80 23.24
CA LEU A 31 9.23 10.69 22.38
C LEU A 31 9.21 10.23 20.91
N VAL A 32 10.32 9.72 20.40
CA VAL A 32 10.49 9.38 18.97
C VAL A 32 9.93 8.00 18.63
N LEU A 33 10.10 7.01 19.50
CA LEU A 33 9.69 5.62 19.24
C LEU A 33 8.19 5.43 18.96
N PRO A 34 7.24 5.96 19.75
CA PRO A 34 5.81 5.69 19.53
C PRO A 34 5.28 6.30 18.22
N ARG A 35 5.84 7.44 17.78
CA ARG A 35 5.48 8.08 16.51
C ARG A 35 5.99 7.29 15.30
N ALA A 36 7.17 6.69 15.42
CA ALA A 36 7.82 6.02 14.30
C ALA A 36 7.19 4.67 13.92
N SER A 37 6.52 3.97 14.85
CA SER A 37 5.93 2.65 14.63
C SER A 37 4.44 2.69 14.26
N VAL A 38 3.65 3.54 14.93
CA VAL A 38 2.18 3.56 14.78
C VAL A 38 1.73 4.29 13.51
N GLU A 39 2.50 5.26 13.01
CA GLU A 39 2.08 6.05 11.83
C GLU A 39 2.36 5.36 10.49
N ARG A 40 3.20 4.31 10.43
CA ARG A 40 3.58 3.70 9.14
C ARG A 40 2.46 2.85 8.55
N SER A 41 1.82 1.99 9.33
CA SER A 41 0.84 1.02 8.82
C SER A 41 -0.44 1.67 8.27
N ASP A 42 -0.99 2.69 8.94
CA ASP A 42 -2.20 3.38 8.47
C ASP A 42 -1.92 4.27 7.25
N VAL A 43 -0.73 4.89 7.18
CA VAL A 43 -0.31 5.69 6.02
C VAL A 43 -0.15 4.79 4.79
N ASP A 44 0.52 3.65 4.94
CA ASP A 44 0.74 2.71 3.84
C ASP A 44 -0.57 2.07 3.34
N ALA A 45 -1.52 1.79 4.23
CA ALA A 45 -2.86 1.32 3.83
C ALA A 45 -3.62 2.36 3.01
N ARG A 46 -3.51 3.65 3.35
CA ARG A 46 -4.09 4.75 2.56
C ARG A 46 -3.41 4.90 1.20
N VAL A 47 -2.08 4.81 1.17
CA VAL A 47 -1.33 4.85 -0.10
C VAL A 47 -1.74 3.71 -1.01
N PHE A 48 -1.85 2.48 -0.48
CA PHE A 48 -2.32 1.34 -1.24
C PHE A 48 -3.75 1.54 -1.76
N TYR A 49 -4.66 2.08 -0.92
CA TYR A 49 -6.01 2.41 -1.34
C TYR A 49 -6.05 3.39 -2.52
N ASP A 50 -5.26 4.46 -2.47
CA ASP A 50 -5.19 5.45 -3.54
C ASP A 50 -4.57 4.86 -4.82
N GLN A 51 -3.57 3.98 -4.67
CA GLN A 51 -2.99 3.23 -5.78
C GLN A 51 -4.04 2.34 -6.46
N VAL A 52 -4.83 1.58 -5.70
CA VAL A 52 -5.92 0.73 -6.21
C VAL A 52 -6.94 1.55 -7.00
N ILE A 53 -7.31 2.74 -6.51
CA ILE A 53 -8.21 3.64 -7.25
C ILE A 53 -7.59 4.05 -8.58
N SER A 54 -6.33 4.48 -8.56
CA SER A 54 -5.65 4.94 -9.77
C SER A 54 -5.47 3.82 -10.80
N SER A 55 -5.18 2.60 -10.33
CA SER A 55 -4.94 1.44 -11.17
C SER A 55 -6.23 0.86 -11.76
N LEU A 56 -7.34 0.88 -11.02
CA LEU A 56 -8.66 0.53 -11.56
C LEU A 56 -9.13 1.55 -12.60
N ARG A 57 -8.92 2.85 -12.36
CA ARG A 57 -9.22 3.89 -13.36
C ARG A 57 -8.36 3.75 -14.61
N TYR A 58 -7.09 3.37 -14.44
CA TYR A 58 -6.21 3.05 -15.55
C TYR A 58 -6.74 1.84 -16.34
N ALA A 59 -7.09 0.75 -15.66
CA ALA A 59 -7.64 -0.46 -16.28
C ALA A 59 -8.93 -0.16 -17.09
N GLN A 60 -9.85 0.62 -16.52
CA GLN A 60 -11.07 1.08 -17.19
C GLN A 60 -10.75 1.91 -18.45
N ARG A 61 -9.85 2.90 -18.34
CA ARG A 61 -9.43 3.73 -19.48
C ARG A 61 -8.72 2.91 -20.55
N ALA A 62 -7.89 1.94 -20.16
CA ALA A 62 -7.21 1.04 -21.07
C ALA A 62 -8.22 0.17 -21.84
N ALA A 63 -9.27 -0.32 -21.17
CA ALA A 63 -10.33 -1.10 -21.81
C ALA A 63 -11.04 -0.32 -22.92
N VAL A 64 -11.42 0.93 -22.62
CA VAL A 64 -12.10 1.82 -23.58
C VAL A 64 -11.17 2.25 -24.72
N THR A 65 -9.94 2.64 -24.39
CA THR A 65 -8.98 3.16 -25.38
C THR A 65 -8.51 2.07 -26.35
N GLN A 66 -8.25 0.87 -25.84
CA GLN A 66 -7.77 -0.24 -26.67
C GLN A 66 -8.91 -1.07 -27.26
N GLN A 67 -10.16 -0.74 -26.94
CA GLN A 67 -11.37 -1.50 -27.32
C GLN A 67 -11.27 -2.99 -26.99
N ARG A 68 -10.67 -3.33 -25.85
CA ARG A 68 -10.46 -4.70 -25.37
C ARG A 68 -10.96 -4.84 -23.94
N PHE A 69 -11.30 -6.06 -23.55
CA PHE A 69 -11.65 -6.33 -22.16
C PHE A 69 -10.39 -6.20 -21.29
N VAL A 70 -10.53 -5.62 -20.11
CA VAL A 70 -9.44 -5.59 -19.12
C VAL A 70 -9.89 -6.29 -17.86
N CYS A 71 -9.26 -7.40 -17.56
CA CYS A 71 -9.49 -8.14 -16.34
C CYS A 71 -8.68 -7.59 -15.17
N VAL A 72 -9.29 -7.68 -13.99
CA VAL A 72 -8.69 -7.40 -12.69
C VAL A 72 -8.75 -8.68 -11.88
N ALA A 73 -7.58 -9.26 -11.61
CA ALA A 73 -7.44 -10.41 -10.73
C ALA A 73 -6.91 -9.94 -9.36
N PHE A 74 -7.44 -10.54 -8.30
CA PHE A 74 -7.04 -10.26 -6.92
C PHE A 74 -6.31 -11.47 -6.37
N THR A 75 -5.12 -11.24 -5.84
CA THR A 75 -4.33 -12.25 -5.14
C THR A 75 -4.10 -11.75 -3.72
N GLN A 76 -4.48 -12.54 -2.73
CA GLN A 76 -4.26 -12.20 -1.32
C GLN A 76 -3.60 -13.39 -0.62
N THR A 77 -2.39 -13.18 -0.11
CA THR A 77 -1.65 -14.15 0.70
C THR A 77 -1.43 -13.58 2.11
N ASN A 78 -0.80 -14.36 2.98
CA ASN A 78 -0.42 -13.88 4.31
C ASN A 78 0.72 -12.85 4.31
N THR A 79 1.36 -12.63 3.16
CA THR A 79 2.52 -11.75 3.02
C THR A 79 2.27 -10.57 2.08
N GLN A 80 1.34 -10.72 1.13
CA GLN A 80 1.10 -9.69 0.11
C GLN A 80 -0.36 -9.72 -0.37
N THR A 81 -0.92 -8.53 -0.57
CA THR A 81 -2.12 -8.34 -1.38
C THR A 81 -1.70 -7.71 -2.71
N GLN A 82 -2.14 -8.30 -3.83
CA GLN A 82 -1.79 -7.84 -5.18
C GLN A 82 -3.03 -7.81 -6.08
N LEU A 83 -3.07 -6.80 -6.96
CA LEU A 83 -3.99 -6.72 -8.08
C LEU A 83 -3.19 -6.87 -9.36
N VAL A 84 -3.65 -7.73 -10.24
CA VAL A 84 -2.97 -8.06 -11.50
C VAL A 84 -3.92 -7.76 -12.66
N TYR A 85 -3.38 -7.11 -13.69
CA TYR A 85 -4.16 -6.66 -14.84
C TYR A 85 -3.75 -7.37 -16.13
N SER A 86 -4.76 -7.73 -16.93
CA SER A 86 -4.56 -8.40 -18.22
C SER A 86 -5.66 -8.00 -19.20
N PHE A 87 -5.32 -7.91 -20.48
CA PHE A 87 -6.32 -7.86 -21.53
C PHE A 87 -6.98 -9.22 -21.78
N GLY A 88 -8.19 -9.14 -22.29
CA GLY A 88 -8.95 -10.24 -22.87
C GLY A 88 -9.51 -9.86 -24.23
N ASP A 89 -9.60 -10.83 -25.12
CA ASP A 89 -10.30 -10.69 -26.42
C ASP A 89 -11.81 -10.94 -26.27
N SER A 90 -12.22 -11.48 -25.12
CA SER A 90 -13.61 -11.65 -24.66
C SER A 90 -13.66 -11.43 -23.14
N ASN A 91 -14.65 -11.99 -22.44
CA ASN A 91 -14.67 -12.06 -20.97
C ASN A 91 -13.57 -12.97 -20.37
N LEU A 92 -12.68 -13.52 -21.20
CA LEU A 92 -11.54 -14.35 -20.77
C LEU A 92 -10.26 -13.53 -20.73
N CYS A 93 -9.56 -13.63 -19.61
CA CYS A 93 -8.31 -12.94 -19.34
C CYS A 93 -7.12 -13.68 -19.96
N GLY A 94 -6.17 -12.95 -20.53
CA GLY A 94 -5.01 -13.56 -21.18
C GLY A 94 -3.77 -12.68 -21.14
N THR A 95 -3.60 -11.81 -22.14
CA THR A 95 -2.35 -11.08 -22.36
C THR A 95 -2.12 -10.00 -21.30
N ASN A 96 -0.90 -9.82 -20.83
CA ASN A 96 -0.58 -8.82 -19.81
C ASN A 96 -0.93 -7.38 -20.24
N LEU A 97 -1.51 -6.61 -19.32
CA LEU A 97 -1.65 -5.17 -19.48
C LEU A 97 -0.27 -4.55 -19.16
N PRO A 98 0.38 -3.81 -20.08
CA PRO A 98 1.62 -3.11 -19.78
C PRO A 98 1.38 -2.03 -18.73
N ALA A 99 2.41 -1.74 -17.94
CA ALA A 99 2.34 -0.70 -16.94
C ALA A 99 2.33 0.71 -17.59
N PRO A 100 1.72 1.72 -16.93
CA PRO A 100 1.59 3.07 -17.47
C PRO A 100 2.93 3.81 -17.68
N ASP A 101 4.02 3.30 -17.11
CA ASP A 101 5.39 3.78 -17.30
C ASP A 101 6.07 3.16 -18.54
N ASN A 102 5.32 2.46 -19.39
CA ASN A 102 5.79 1.69 -20.54
C ASN A 102 6.69 0.49 -20.18
N ALA A 103 6.66 0.01 -18.94
CA ALA A 103 7.32 -1.25 -18.63
C ALA A 103 6.64 -2.42 -19.36
N LEU A 104 7.46 -3.31 -19.93
CA LEU A 104 7.00 -4.54 -20.61
C LEU A 104 6.49 -5.61 -19.63
N ALA A 105 6.64 -5.37 -18.32
CA ALA A 105 6.16 -6.24 -17.28
C ALA A 105 4.63 -6.11 -17.12
N GLN A 106 4.01 -7.17 -16.58
CA GLN A 106 2.59 -7.15 -16.25
C GLN A 106 2.32 -6.07 -15.20
N TYR A 107 1.37 -5.19 -15.51
CA TYR A 107 0.94 -4.18 -14.56
C TYR A 107 0.30 -4.87 -13.35
N SER A 108 0.84 -4.57 -12.18
CA SER A 108 0.28 -5.02 -10.92
C SER A 108 0.53 -4.00 -9.82
N VAL A 109 -0.42 -3.91 -8.90
CA VAL A 109 -0.31 -3.08 -7.69
C VAL A 109 -0.24 -4.03 -6.52
N SER A 110 0.78 -3.91 -5.69
CA SER A 110 0.95 -4.74 -4.51
C SER A 110 1.11 -3.89 -3.27
N THR A 111 0.66 -4.42 -2.14
CA THR A 111 0.91 -3.79 -0.84
C THR A 111 2.40 -3.79 -0.55
N PRO A 112 2.95 -2.70 0.01
CA PRO A 112 4.26 -2.77 0.62
C PRO A 112 4.23 -3.83 1.72
N ALA A 113 5.25 -4.68 1.74
CA ALA A 113 5.45 -5.60 2.85
C ALA A 113 6.00 -4.80 4.03
N SER A 114 5.46 -5.01 5.23
CA SER A 114 6.15 -4.53 6.42
C SER A 114 7.37 -5.40 6.65
N ASP A 115 8.58 -4.84 6.56
CA ASP A 115 9.80 -5.47 7.08
C ASP A 115 9.74 -5.45 8.62
N ALA A 116 8.85 -6.27 9.20
CA ALA A 116 8.79 -6.45 10.64
C ALA A 116 9.78 -7.55 11.06
N PRO A 117 10.44 -7.43 12.22
CA PRO A 117 11.41 -8.42 12.69
C PRO A 117 10.83 -9.82 12.92
N LEU A 118 9.51 -9.99 12.85
CA LEU A 118 8.79 -11.26 13.03
C LEU A 118 8.23 -11.85 11.72
N GLY A 119 8.49 -11.23 10.57
CA GLY A 119 8.03 -11.70 9.26
C GLY A 119 7.40 -10.60 8.41
N SER A 120 7.13 -10.90 7.14
CA SER A 120 6.45 -10.00 6.21
C SER A 120 4.94 -10.18 6.29
N SER A 121 4.25 -9.18 6.85
CA SER A 121 2.78 -9.08 6.82
C SER A 121 2.38 -8.02 5.79
N PRO A 122 1.24 -8.19 5.09
CA PRO A 122 0.71 -7.15 4.23
C PRO A 122 0.20 -6.01 5.10
N LEU A 123 0.48 -4.76 4.71
CA LEU A 123 0.01 -3.58 5.45
C LEU A 123 -1.49 -3.27 5.21
N ALA A 124 -2.06 -3.81 4.13
CA ALA A 124 -3.47 -3.71 3.81
C ALA A 124 -3.98 -5.00 3.15
N ARG A 125 -5.28 -5.25 3.27
CA ARG A 125 -5.93 -6.38 2.58
C ARG A 125 -7.39 -6.08 2.29
N PHE A 126 -7.96 -6.86 1.39
CA PHE A 126 -9.41 -6.85 1.18
C PHE A 126 -10.08 -7.61 2.34
N SER A 127 -11.17 -7.05 2.89
CA SER A 127 -11.95 -7.70 3.95
C SER A 127 -12.49 -9.07 3.51
N VAL A 128 -12.86 -9.18 2.23
CA VAL A 128 -13.19 -10.44 1.56
C VAL A 128 -12.44 -10.44 0.24
N SER A 129 -11.82 -11.58 -0.12
CA SER A 129 -11.17 -11.70 -1.42
C SER A 129 -12.22 -11.57 -2.53
N PRO A 130 -12.15 -10.54 -3.38
CA PRO A 130 -13.13 -10.37 -4.44
C PRO A 130 -12.95 -11.44 -5.52
N THR A 131 -14.05 -11.80 -6.17
CA THR A 131 -13.95 -12.56 -7.42
C THR A 131 -13.34 -11.68 -8.50
N PRO A 132 -12.45 -12.23 -9.36
CA PRO A 132 -11.95 -11.50 -10.51
C PRO A 132 -13.11 -10.97 -11.36
N PHE A 133 -12.93 -9.78 -11.92
CA PHE A 133 -13.92 -9.16 -12.80
C PHE A 133 -13.22 -8.48 -13.98
N TYR A 134 -14.01 -8.00 -14.94
CA TYR A 134 -13.50 -7.31 -16.11
C TYR A 134 -14.23 -5.98 -16.36
N PHE A 135 -13.51 -5.06 -16.98
CA PHE A 135 -14.08 -3.90 -17.66
C PHE A 135 -14.31 -4.25 -19.13
N SER A 136 -15.48 -3.90 -19.66
CA SER A 136 -15.79 -4.06 -21.08
C SER A 136 -15.17 -2.95 -21.92
N LYS A 137 -15.16 -3.13 -23.24
CA LYS A 137 -14.70 -2.13 -24.21
C LYS A 137 -15.51 -0.81 -24.18
N GLU A 138 -16.74 -0.86 -23.66
CA GLU A 138 -17.61 0.31 -23.44
C GLU A 138 -17.35 1.00 -22.08
N GLY A 139 -16.53 0.39 -21.22
CA GLY A 139 -16.18 0.91 -19.90
C GLY A 139 -17.04 0.35 -18.77
N SER A 140 -18.07 -0.44 -19.05
CA SER A 140 -18.90 -1.09 -18.03
C SER A 140 -18.10 -2.11 -17.21
N SER A 141 -18.49 -2.30 -15.96
CA SER A 141 -17.88 -3.27 -15.04
C SER A 141 -18.77 -4.49 -14.91
N SER A 142 -18.19 -5.69 -15.01
CA SER A 142 -18.89 -6.94 -14.66
C SER A 142 -19.09 -7.10 -13.15
N TYR A 143 -18.35 -6.34 -12.33
CA TYR A 143 -18.51 -6.33 -10.89
C TYR A 143 -19.59 -5.33 -10.48
N VAL A 144 -20.48 -5.78 -9.60
CA VAL A 144 -21.54 -4.99 -8.98
C VAL A 144 -21.31 -5.00 -7.48
N GLY A 145 -21.06 -3.84 -6.89
CA GLY A 145 -20.97 -3.69 -5.44
C GLY A 145 -19.73 -2.94 -4.98
N SER A 146 -19.38 -3.18 -3.72
CA SER A 146 -18.38 -2.41 -3.00
C SER A 146 -17.15 -3.25 -2.62
N LEU A 147 -15.98 -2.68 -2.84
CA LEU A 147 -14.70 -3.27 -2.45
C LEU A 147 -14.21 -2.65 -1.14
N ASN A 148 -14.02 -3.47 -0.11
CA ASN A 148 -13.53 -3.02 1.20
C ASN A 148 -12.04 -3.33 1.35
N ILE A 149 -11.22 -2.28 1.46
CA ILE A 149 -9.79 -2.35 1.74
C ILE A 149 -9.56 -1.92 3.18
N CYS A 150 -8.96 -2.79 3.98
CA CYS A 150 -8.72 -2.56 5.39
C CYS A 150 -7.23 -2.60 5.70
N GLY A 151 -6.79 -1.73 6.62
CA GLY A 151 -5.49 -1.86 7.25
C GLY A 151 -5.38 -3.18 8.03
N VAL A 152 -4.17 -3.74 8.05
CA VAL A 152 -3.88 -4.99 8.76
C VAL A 152 -2.94 -4.68 9.92
N ASP A 153 -3.22 -5.27 11.08
CA ASP A 153 -2.25 -5.26 12.16
C ASP A 153 -1.15 -6.27 11.84
N VAL A 154 0.09 -5.78 11.72
CA VAL A 154 1.28 -6.55 11.35
C VAL A 154 1.51 -7.77 12.26
N GLU A 155 1.05 -7.70 13.51
CA GLU A 155 1.29 -8.69 14.56
C GLU A 155 0.21 -9.79 14.67
N SER A 156 -1.04 -9.48 14.32
CA SER A 156 -2.16 -10.44 14.39
C SER A 156 -2.66 -10.92 13.02
N ASN A 157 -2.15 -10.32 11.92
CA ASN A 157 -2.66 -10.51 10.56
C ASN A 157 -4.20 -10.35 10.47
N ALA A 158 -4.77 -9.59 11.40
CA ALA A 158 -6.18 -9.33 11.48
C ALA A 158 -6.51 -7.98 10.86
N THR A 159 -7.67 -7.91 10.20
CA THR A 159 -8.26 -6.66 9.69
C THR A 159 -8.92 -5.89 10.83
N ASN A 160 -8.14 -5.39 11.80
CA ASN A 160 -8.68 -4.48 12.82
C ASN A 160 -8.41 -3.00 12.49
N GLY A 161 -7.70 -2.72 11.39
CA GLY A 161 -7.45 -1.38 10.90
C GLY A 161 -8.69 -0.74 10.27
N ALA A 162 -8.62 0.58 10.03
CA ALA A 162 -9.69 1.31 9.38
C ALA A 162 -9.95 0.75 7.97
N CYS A 163 -11.20 0.37 7.70
CA CYS A 163 -11.65 -0.06 6.39
C CYS A 163 -12.14 1.13 5.56
N ARG A 164 -11.79 1.12 4.28
CA ARG A 164 -12.27 2.06 3.28
C ARG A 164 -13.03 1.31 2.20
N THR A 165 -14.18 1.86 1.83
CA THR A 165 -15.08 1.26 0.86
C THR A 165 -14.99 2.01 -0.46
N LEU A 166 -14.77 1.25 -1.52
CA LEU A 166 -14.75 1.73 -2.89
C LEU A 166 -15.98 1.21 -3.64
N CYS A 167 -16.62 2.08 -4.41
CA CYS A 167 -17.70 1.69 -5.31
C CYS A 167 -17.26 1.68 -6.76
N ILE A 168 -17.78 0.69 -7.48
CA ILE A 168 -17.62 0.55 -8.92
C ILE A 168 -19.02 0.52 -9.52
N ALA A 169 -19.36 1.56 -10.30
CA ALA A 169 -20.64 1.62 -10.97
C ALA A 169 -20.71 0.56 -12.07
N PRO A 170 -21.76 -0.28 -12.15
CA PRO A 170 -21.78 -1.40 -13.08
C PRO A 170 -21.89 -0.95 -14.55
N GLU A 171 -22.68 0.07 -14.85
CA GLU A 171 -22.91 0.49 -16.24
C GLU A 171 -21.76 1.32 -16.81
N THR A 172 -21.18 2.21 -16.01
CA THR A 172 -20.13 3.12 -16.47
C THR A 172 -18.72 2.66 -16.10
N GLY A 173 -18.59 1.70 -15.18
CA GLY A 173 -17.31 1.33 -14.55
C GLY A 173 -16.69 2.43 -13.70
N LEU A 174 -17.43 3.51 -13.38
CA LEU A 174 -16.91 4.64 -12.64
C LEU A 174 -16.49 4.23 -11.23
N ILE A 175 -15.25 4.57 -10.86
CA ILE A 175 -14.64 4.24 -9.58
C ILE A 175 -14.60 5.46 -8.65
N TYR A 176 -15.28 5.37 -7.51
CA TYR A 176 -15.34 6.44 -6.51
C TYR A 176 -15.30 5.91 -5.05
N PRO A 177 -14.63 6.64 -4.15
CA PRO A 177 -14.61 6.30 -2.73
C PRO A 177 -15.96 6.61 -2.08
N LEU A 178 -16.38 5.77 -1.13
CA LEU A 178 -17.52 6.05 -0.26
C LEU A 178 -17.06 6.66 1.08
N PRO A 179 -17.90 7.48 1.73
CA PRO A 179 -17.66 7.90 3.10
C PRO A 179 -17.68 6.70 4.05
N THR A 180 -16.89 6.79 5.13
CA THR A 180 -16.77 5.74 6.14
C THR A 180 -18.15 5.43 6.75
N GLY A 181 -18.57 4.17 6.66
CA GLY A 181 -19.86 3.70 7.18
C GLY A 181 -20.97 3.55 6.14
N ALA A 182 -20.76 3.94 4.88
CA ALA A 182 -21.67 3.61 3.80
C ALA A 182 -21.43 2.16 3.34
N SER A 183 -22.50 1.35 3.32
CA SER A 183 -22.44 -0.08 3.00
C SER A 183 -22.91 -0.43 1.58
N ALA A 184 -23.33 0.55 0.79
CA ALA A 184 -23.88 0.32 -0.55
C ALA A 184 -23.41 1.37 -1.55
N CYS A 185 -23.11 0.86 -2.74
CA CYS A 185 -23.18 1.61 -4.00
C CYS A 185 -24.65 1.65 -4.44
#